data_AF-A0A1X3DE17-F1
#
_entry.id   AF-A0A1X3DE17-F1
#
_cell.length_a   1.000
_cell.length_b   1.000
_cell.length_c   1.000
_cell.angle_alpha   90.00
_cell.angle_beta   90.00
_cell.angle_gamma   90.00
#
_symmetry.space_group_name_H-M   'P 1'
#
loop_
_entity.id
_entity.type
_entity.pdbx_description
1 polymer ?
#
loop_
_entity_poly.entity_id
_entity_poly.type
_entity_poly.pdbx_seq_one_letter_code
_entity_poly.pdbx_strand_id
1 'polypeptide(L)'
;METDYPSLMQAAAHIKSRHQLQWLDWSRYSNRQQQHINLGGAIGTWQFEDLPLPFSQLLHLGQWLHIGKKTVFGYGRHKIKEVNPCLTL
;
A
#
# COMPACT_ATOMS: atom_id res chain seq x y z
N MET A 1 6.61 4.99 20.90
CA MET A 1 5.85 5.96 20.10
C MET A 1 4.39 5.71 20.41
N GLU A 2 3.76 6.64 21.10
CA GLU A 2 2.31 6.61 21.30
C GLU A 2 1.70 7.32 20.09
N THR A 3 0.92 6.59 19.31
CA THR A 3 0.38 7.07 18.04
C THR A 3 -1.10 7.27 18.20
N ASP A 4 -1.57 8.52 18.05
CA ASP A 4 -3.00 8.83 18.02
C ASP A 4 -3.62 8.37 16.70
N TYR A 5 -4.04 7.10 16.70
CA TYR A 5 -4.63 6.44 15.54
C TYR A 5 -5.92 7.13 15.05
N PRO A 6 -6.89 7.49 15.92
CA PRO A 6 -8.07 8.25 15.50
C PRO A 6 -7.74 9.53 14.74
N SER A 7 -6.83 10.37 15.26
CA SER A 7 -6.46 11.62 14.61
C SER A 7 -5.77 11.39 13.26
N LEU A 8 -4.91 10.38 13.16
CA LEU A 8 -4.28 10.01 11.89
C LEU A 8 -5.30 9.51 10.85
N MET A 9 -6.28 8.72 11.27
CA MET A 9 -7.34 8.25 10.37
C MET A 9 -8.18 9.40 9.83
N GLN A 10 -8.53 10.36 10.67
CA GLN A 10 -9.26 11.55 10.24
C GLN A 10 -8.43 12.38 9.26
N ALA A 11 -7.15 12.64 9.57
CA ALA A 11 -6.27 13.36 8.67
C ALA A 11 -6.06 12.63 7.32
N ALA A 12 -5.95 11.29 7.34
CA ALA A 12 -5.80 10.48 6.14
C ALA A 12 -7.01 10.56 5.21
N ALA A 13 -8.23 10.65 5.77
CA ALA A 13 -9.46 10.76 4.99
C ALA A 13 -9.56 12.02 4.12
N HIS A 14 -8.80 13.07 4.47
CA HIS A 14 -8.77 14.34 3.73
C HIS A 14 -7.66 14.41 2.67
N ILE A 15 -6.82 13.38 2.55
CA ILE A 15 -5.74 13.35 1.56
C ILE A 15 -6.32 13.14 0.16
N LYS A 16 -6.08 14.11 -0.73
CA LYS A 16 -6.43 13.98 -2.14
C LYS A 16 -5.58 12.91 -2.81
N SER A 17 -6.22 12.02 -3.54
CA SER A 17 -5.51 10.93 -4.22
C SER A 17 -6.29 10.39 -5.41
N ARG A 18 -5.57 9.74 -6.32
CA ARG A 18 -6.12 9.01 -7.47
C ARG A 18 -5.49 7.64 -7.53
N HIS A 19 -6.26 6.61 -7.84
CA HIS A 19 -5.76 5.25 -7.89
C HIS A 19 -6.29 4.50 -9.11
N GLN A 20 -5.45 3.58 -9.59
CA GLN A 20 -5.77 2.61 -10.62
C GLN A 20 -5.36 1.26 -10.04
N LEU A 21 -6.28 0.65 -9.29
CA LEU A 21 -6.07 -0.62 -8.62
C LEU A 21 -7.03 -1.65 -9.20
N GLN A 22 -6.54 -2.87 -9.37
CA GLN A 22 -7.34 -4.04 -9.69
C GLN A 22 -7.18 -5.08 -8.58
N TRP A 23 -8.26 -5.80 -8.28
CA TRP A 23 -8.18 -6.94 -7.39
C TRP A 23 -7.67 -8.14 -8.18
N LEU A 24 -6.59 -8.76 -7.69
CA LEU A 24 -6.04 -9.99 -8.27
C LEU A 24 -6.26 -11.12 -7.27
N ASP A 25 -7.10 -12.07 -7.65
CA ASP A 25 -7.22 -13.35 -6.97
C ASP A 25 -6.26 -14.36 -7.60
N TRP A 26 -5.56 -15.09 -6.74
CA TRP A 26 -4.75 -16.23 -7.13
C TRP A 26 -4.83 -17.31 -6.07
N SER A 27 -4.70 -18.56 -6.50
CA SER A 27 -4.65 -19.68 -5.58
C SER A 27 -3.25 -20.27 -5.54
N ARG A 28 -2.87 -20.79 -4.39
CA ARG A 28 -1.69 -21.66 -4.27
C ARG A 28 -2.06 -22.91 -3.50
N TYR A 29 -1.42 -24.02 -3.84
CA TYR A 29 -1.53 -25.22 -3.02
C TYR A 29 -0.65 -25.12 -1.77
N SER A 30 -1.18 -25.44 -0.60
CA SER A 30 -0.47 -25.43 0.66
C SER A 30 -0.09 -26.85 1.05
N ASN A 31 1.18 -27.21 0.88
CA ASN A 31 1.67 -28.55 1.27
C ASN A 31 1.49 -28.83 2.78
N ARG A 32 1.58 -27.80 3.63
CA ARG A 32 1.37 -27.99 5.08
C ARG A 32 -0.09 -28.35 5.41
N GLN A 33 -1.05 -27.80 4.68
CA GLN A 33 -2.48 -27.96 4.97
C GLN A 33 -3.19 -28.84 3.94
N GLN A 34 -2.46 -29.36 2.95
CA GLN A 34 -2.93 -30.19 1.84
C GLN A 34 -4.18 -29.61 1.13
N GLN A 35 -4.24 -28.29 0.95
CA GLN A 35 -5.39 -27.60 0.36
C GLN A 35 -5.01 -26.40 -0.53
N HIS A 36 -5.89 -26.05 -1.46
CA HIS A 36 -5.80 -24.78 -2.20
C HIS A 36 -6.17 -23.62 -1.27
N ILE A 37 -5.28 -22.63 -1.20
CA ILE A 37 -5.52 -21.39 -0.46
C ILE A 37 -5.74 -20.29 -1.48
N ASN A 38 -6.91 -19.65 -1.42
CA ASN A 38 -7.19 -18.43 -2.16
C ASN A 38 -6.53 -17.25 -1.48
N LEU A 39 -5.80 -16.48 -2.27
CA LEU A 39 -5.06 -15.29 -1.87
C LEU A 39 -5.51 -14.18 -2.80
N GLY A 40 -5.84 -13.04 -2.23
CA GLY A 40 -6.29 -11.88 -2.98
C GLY A 40 -5.55 -10.65 -2.50
N GLY A 41 -5.35 -9.70 -3.40
CA GLY A 41 -4.78 -8.41 -3.07
C GLY A 41 -5.00 -7.38 -4.17
N ALA A 42 -4.93 -6.11 -3.80
CA ALA A 42 -4.93 -5.02 -4.74
C ALA A 42 -3.54 -4.87 -5.39
N ILE A 43 -3.51 -4.72 -6.71
CA ILE A 43 -2.32 -4.39 -7.49
C ILE A 43 -2.60 -3.19 -8.38
N GLY A 44 -1.61 -2.32 -8.55
CA GLY A 44 -1.69 -1.16 -9.42
C GLY A 44 -0.95 0.04 -8.85
N THR A 45 -1.44 1.23 -9.18
CA THR A 45 -0.81 2.50 -8.81
C THR A 45 -1.76 3.37 -7.99
N TRP A 46 -1.21 4.05 -7.00
CA TRP A 46 -1.92 5.05 -6.20
C TRP A 46 -1.06 6.30 -6.13
N GLN A 47 -1.61 7.42 -6.57
CA GLN A 47 -0.99 8.73 -6.55
C GLN A 47 -1.65 9.57 -5.46
N PHE A 48 -0.83 10.22 -4.63
CA PHE A 48 -1.26 11.16 -3.60
C PHE A 48 -0.86 12.57 -4.00
N GLU A 49 -1.71 13.54 -3.68
CA GLU A 49 -1.47 14.97 -3.89
C GLU A 49 -1.22 15.62 -2.53
N ASP A 50 -0.22 16.50 -2.42
CA ASP A 50 0.12 17.26 -1.21
C ASP A 50 0.21 16.39 0.08
N LEU A 51 0.84 15.22 -0.03
CA LEU A 51 0.89 14.23 1.05
C LEU A 51 1.65 14.76 2.28
N PRO A 52 1.01 14.84 3.47
CA PRO A 52 1.70 15.32 4.66
C PRO A 52 2.87 14.42 5.08
N LEU A 53 3.91 15.03 5.66
CA LEU A 53 5.16 14.36 6.04
C LEU A 53 4.97 13.08 6.88
N PRO A 54 4.08 13.01 7.89
CA PRO A 54 3.89 11.79 8.65
C PRO A 54 3.45 10.60 7.79
N PHE A 55 2.57 10.85 6.80
CA PHE A 55 2.09 9.80 5.91
C PHE A 55 3.14 9.41 4.87
N SER A 56 3.91 10.36 4.35
CA SER A 56 5.00 10.04 3.42
C SER A 56 6.07 9.18 4.11
N GLN A 57 6.43 9.49 5.36
CA GLN A 57 7.35 8.67 6.17
C GLN A 57 6.83 7.24 6.36
N LEU A 58 5.55 7.06 6.67
CA LEU A 58 4.93 5.74 6.80
C LEU A 58 4.94 4.96 5.47
N LEU A 59 4.61 5.62 4.36
CA LEU A 59 4.68 4.99 3.03
C LEU A 59 6.10 4.60 2.67
N HIS A 60 7.09 5.42 3.01
CA HIS A 60 8.51 5.10 2.81
C HIS A 60 8.87 3.84 3.58
N LEU A 61 8.59 3.77 4.89
CA LEU A 61 8.84 2.59 5.73
C LEU A 61 8.16 1.33 5.16
N GLY A 62 6.94 1.48 4.67
CA GLY A 62 6.18 0.38 4.07
C GLY A 62 6.84 -0.24 2.83
N GLN A 63 7.77 0.44 2.15
CA GLN A 63 8.51 -0.16 1.03
C GLN A 63 9.37 -1.35 1.47
N TRP A 64 9.90 -1.29 2.70
CA TRP A 64 10.71 -2.37 3.29
C TRP A 64 9.87 -3.34 4.10
N LEU A 65 8.90 -2.83 4.86
CA LEU A 65 8.07 -3.66 5.74
C LEU A 65 6.93 -4.39 5.00
N HIS A 66 6.56 -3.89 3.83
CA HIS A 66 5.33 -4.18 3.12
C HIS A 66 4.08 -3.84 3.96
N ILE A 67 2.89 -3.86 3.34
CA ILE A 67 1.64 -3.48 4.00
C ILE A 67 0.59 -4.60 3.87
N GLY A 68 -0.13 -4.88 4.97
CA GLY A 68 -1.24 -5.83 4.98
C GLY A 68 -0.87 -7.20 5.53
N LYS A 69 -1.58 -8.24 5.10
CA LYS A 69 -1.37 -9.62 5.59
C LYS A 69 -0.32 -10.33 4.75
N LYS A 70 0.37 -11.31 5.34
CA LYS A 70 1.29 -12.25 4.65
C LYS A 70 2.51 -11.54 4.02
N THR A 71 2.95 -10.42 4.60
CA THR A 71 4.14 -9.65 4.17
C THR A 71 5.41 -10.48 4.13
N VAL A 72 5.58 -11.40 5.08
CA VAL A 72 6.68 -12.38 5.13
C VAL A 72 6.74 -13.30 3.89
N PHE A 73 5.64 -13.44 3.17
CA PHE A 73 5.57 -14.19 1.90
C PHE A 73 5.72 -13.29 0.67
N GLY A 74 6.14 -12.04 0.84
CA GLY A 74 6.36 -11.08 -0.25
C GLY A 74 5.14 -10.26 -0.67
N TYR A 75 4.02 -10.37 0.06
CA TYR A 75 2.79 -9.64 -0.25
C TYR A 75 2.84 -8.20 0.26
N GLY A 76 2.03 -7.33 -0.36
CA GLY A 76 1.88 -5.95 0.12
C GLY A 76 3.06 -5.06 -0.19
N ARG A 77 3.95 -5.50 -1.08
CA ARG A 77 5.11 -4.71 -1.50
C ARG A 77 4.66 -3.58 -2.43
N HIS A 78 5.13 -2.38 -2.14
CA HIS A 78 5.03 -1.23 -3.04
C HIS A 78 6.39 -0.55 -3.21
N LYS A 79 6.44 0.37 -4.17
CA LYS A 79 7.56 1.28 -4.37
C LYS A 79 7.01 2.68 -4.58
N ILE A 80 7.69 3.69 -4.05
CA ILE A 80 7.37 5.09 -4.27
C ILE A 80 8.11 5.54 -5.54
N LYS A 81 7.42 6.32 -6.36
CA LYS A 81 7.97 7.02 -7.52
C LYS A 81 7.63 8.48 -7.39
N GLU A 82 8.61 9.36 -7.58
CA GLU A 82 8.31 10.78 -7.75
C GLU A 82 7.56 10.97 -9.07
N VAL A 83 6.45 11.69 -9.00
CA VAL A 83 5.74 12.14 -10.19
C VAL A 83 6.19 13.57 -10.41
N ASN A 84 7.25 13.75 -11.20
CA ASN A 84 7.65 15.08 -11.62
C ASN A 84 6.55 15.62 -12.52
N PRO A 85 5.93 16.78 -12.20
CA PRO A 85 5.08 17.44 -13.16
C PRO A 85 5.96 17.73 -14.38
N CYS A 86 5.52 17.26 -15.55
CA CYS A 86 6.13 17.66 -16.80
C CYS A 86 6.07 19.19 -16.83
N LEU A 87 7.23 19.86 -16.73
CA LEU A 87 7.30 21.29 -16.96
C LEU A 87 7.02 21.49 -18.44
N THR A 88 5.75 21.73 -18.77
CA THR A 88 5.38 22.24 -20.08
C THR A 88 5.93 23.67 -20.12
N LEU A 89 7.05 23.86 -20.83
CA LEU A 89 7.53 25.18 -21.27
C LEU A 89 6.57 25.76 -22.32
#